data_AF-A0A5S9MEM9-F1
#
_entry.id   AF-A0A5S9MEM9-F1
#
_cell.length_a   1.000
_cell.length_b   1.000
_cell.length_c   1.000
_cell.angle_alpha   90.00
_cell.angle_beta   90.00
_cell.angle_gamma   90.00
#
_symmetry.space_group_name_H-M   'P 1'
#
loop_
_entity.id
_entity.type
_entity.pdbx_description
1 polymer ?
#
loop_
_entity_poly.entity_id
_entity_poly.type
_entity_poly.pdbx_seq_one_letter_code
_entity_poly.pdbx_strand_id
1 'polypeptide(L)' 'MAITKKGITEVEYYTPAHIEEKYGLRPDQIIDMKGLMGDSSDNIPGVPGVGEKTAIKLLKAV' A
#
# COMPACT_ATOMS: atom_id res chain seq x y z
N MET A 1 -27.95 24.30 -7.77
CA MET A 1 -26.87 23.66 -8.55
C MET A 1 -25.63 23.66 -7.66
N ALA A 2 -25.32 22.53 -7.03
CA ALA A 2 -24.21 22.41 -6.09
C ALA A 2 -23.27 21.33 -6.60
N ILE A 3 -22.00 21.69 -6.79
CA ILE A 3 -20.94 20.78 -7.21
C ILE A 3 -19.87 20.78 -6.12
N THR A 4 -19.36 19.60 -5.81
CA THR A 4 -18.53 19.27 -4.64
C THR A 4 -17.13 19.87 -4.69
N LYS A 5 -16.92 20.77 -3.72
CA LYS A 5 -15.79 21.04 -2.83
C LYS A 5 -14.47 20.22 -3.00
N LYS A 6 -13.38 20.98 -3.10
CA LYS A 6 -11.95 20.68 -2.83
C LYS A 6 -11.31 19.55 -3.65
N GLY A 7 -10.60 19.97 -4.69
CA GLY A 7 -9.57 19.17 -5.35
C GLY A 7 -8.48 18.75 -4.38
N ILE A 8 -8.03 17.51 -4.54
CA ILE A 8 -6.97 16.89 -3.76
C ILE A 8 -5.74 17.80 -3.84
N THR A 9 -5.37 18.41 -2.72
CA THR A 9 -4.24 19.37 -2.64
C THR A 9 -3.00 18.73 -1.99
N GLU A 10 -3.12 17.49 -1.50
CA GLU A 10 -2.04 16.78 -0.83
C GLU A 10 -1.35 15.83 -1.81
N VAL A 11 -0.11 16.18 -2.17
CA VAL A 11 0.82 15.29 -2.86
C VAL A 11 1.69 14.65 -1.79
N GLU A 12 1.45 13.36 -1.52
CA GLU A 12 2.29 12.57 -0.63
C GLU A 12 3.45 11.97 -1.45
N TYR A 13 4.69 12.33 -1.12
CA TYR A 13 5.87 11.78 -1.79
C TYR A 13 6.26 10.44 -1.17
N TYR A 14 6.11 9.37 -1.93
CA TYR A 14 6.56 8.03 -1.55
C TYR A 14 8.08 7.92 -1.76
N THR A 15 8.85 8.34 -0.77
CA THR A 15 10.29 8.11 -0.70
C THR A 15 10.60 6.79 0.02
N PRO A 16 11.78 6.18 -0.20
CA PRO A 16 12.21 5.00 0.54
C PRO A 16 12.11 5.14 2.07
N ALA A 17 12.52 6.30 2.59
CA ALA A 17 12.43 6.61 4.02
C ALA A 17 10.98 6.70 4.49
N HIS A 18 10.11 7.34 3.70
CA HIS A 18 8.67 7.44 4.01
C HIS A 18 7.99 6.07 4.05
N ILE A 19 8.37 5.19 3.12
CA ILE A 19 7.87 3.81 3.07
C ILE A 19 8.32 3.01 4.30
N GLU A 20 9.59 3.15 4.67
CA GLU A 20 10.13 2.49 5.86
C GLU A 20 9.46 3.03 7.14
N GLU A 21 9.20 4.33 7.24
CA GLU A 21 8.55 4.91 8.42
C GLU A 21 7.06 4.53 8.51
N LYS A 22 6.34 4.51 7.38
CA LYS A 22 4.90 4.23 7.29
C LYS A 22 4.57 2.74 7.41
N TYR A 23 5.36 1.88 6.75
CA TYR A 23 5.09 0.45 6.66
C TYR A 23 6.12 -0.41 7.41
N GLY A 24 7.30 0.13 7.71
CA GLY A 24 8.42 -0.64 8.28
C GLY A 24 8.98 -1.66 7.29
N LEU A 25 8.82 -1.39 5.99
CA LEU A 25 9.23 -2.29 4.91
C LEU A 25 10.25 -1.58 4.02
N ARG A 26 11.09 -2.37 3.38
CA ARG A 26 11.98 -1.84 2.34
C ARG A 26 11.18 -1.53 1.07
N PRO A 27 11.63 -0.59 0.23
CA PRO A 27 10.93 -0.23 -1.01
C PRO A 27 10.71 -1.42 -1.95
N ASP A 28 11.66 -2.36 -2.00
CA ASP A 28 11.56 -3.60 -2.76
C ASP A 28 10.41 -4.50 -2.30
N GLN A 29 10.14 -4.54 -0.99
CA GLN A 29 9.08 -5.36 -0.41
C GLN A 29 7.68 -4.76 -0.60
N ILE A 30 7.56 -3.53 -1.08
CA ILE A 30 6.24 -2.92 -1.38
C ILE A 30 5.56 -3.60 -2.55
N ILE A 31 6.34 -4.10 -3.52
CA ILE A 31 5.82 -4.86 -4.64
C ILE A 31 5.22 -6.17 -4.13
N ASP A 32 5.94 -6.87 -3.26
CA ASP A 32 5.43 -8.10 -2.63
C ASP A 32 4.21 -7.81 -1.75
N MET A 33 4.21 -6.70 -0.99
CA MET A 33 3.08 -6.29 -0.17
C MET A 33 1.82 -6.04 -1.02
N LYS A 34 1.96 -5.33 -2.15
CA LYS A 34 0.87 -5.11 -3.11
C LYS A 34 0.41 -6.42 -3.75
N GLY A 35 1.33 -7.32 -4.09
CA GLY A 35 1.00 -8.64 -4.62
C GLY A 35 0.23 -9.51 -3.61
N LEU A 36 0.59 -9.40 -2.33
CA LEU A 36 -0.07 -10.13 -1.23
C LEU A 36 -1.44 -9.57 -0.90
N MET A 37 -1.59 -8.25 -0.76
CA MET A 37 -2.89 -7.63 -0.41
C MET A 37 -3.86 -7.58 -1.60
N GLY A 38 -3.33 -7.64 -2.82
CA GLY A 38 -4.08 -7.41 -4.04
C GLY A 38 -4.31 -5.93 -4.34
N ASP A 39 -4.86 -5.66 -5.51
CA ASP A 39 -5.27 -4.33 -5.93
C ASP A 39 -6.64 -4.45 -6.58
N SER A 40 -7.66 -3.95 -5.87
CA SER A 40 -9.05 -4.02 -6.31
C SER A 40 -9.31 -3.16 -7.55
N SER A 41 -8.48 -2.15 -7.81
CA SER A 41 -8.60 -1.34 -9.04
C SER A 41 -8.01 -2.06 -10.24
N ASP A 42 -6.90 -2.78 -10.05
CA ASP A 42 -6.23 -3.55 -11.11
C ASP A 42 -6.76 -4.99 -11.28
N ASN A 43 -7.87 -5.35 -10.62
CA ASN A 43 -8.42 -6.72 -10.57
C ASN A 43 -7.41 -7.77 -10.10
N ILE A 44 -6.48 -7.38 -9.22
CA ILE A 44 -5.51 -8.29 -8.61
C ILE A 44 -6.14 -8.80 -7.31
N PRO A 45 -6.58 -10.06 -7.23
CA PRO A 45 -7.27 -10.59 -6.04
C PRO A 45 -6.36 -10.71 -4.81
N GLY A 46 -5.04 -10.69 -5.01
CA GLY A 46 -4.07 -10.92 -3.94
C GLY A 46 -4.15 -12.34 -3.39
N VAL A 47 -3.56 -12.54 -2.21
CA VAL A 47 -3.62 -13.82 -1.51
C VAL A 47 -4.84 -13.84 -0.58
N PRO A 48 -5.76 -14.81 -0.73
CA PRO A 48 -6.94 -14.90 0.13
C PRO A 48 -6.56 -15.01 1.61
N GLY A 49 -7.08 -14.10 2.43
CA GLY A 49 -6.80 -14.06 3.87
C GLY A 49 -5.53 -13.31 4.28
N VAL A 50 -4.78 -12.75 3.31
CA VAL A 50 -3.60 -11.92 3.57
C VAL A 50 -3.96 -10.45 3.34
N GLY A 51 -4.37 -9.76 4.41
CA GLY A 51 -4.53 -8.30 4.39
C GLY A 51 -3.20 -7.57 4.64
N GLU A 52 -3.23 -6.23 4.63
CA GLU A 52 -2.06 -5.37 4.84
C GLU A 52 -1.21 -5.77 6.06
N LYS A 53 -1.83 -6.00 7.22
CA LYS A 53 -1.12 -6.40 8.45
C LYS A 53 -0.44 -7.77 8.35
N THR A 54 -1.09 -8.72 7.68
CA THR A 54 -0.56 -10.07 7.48
C THR A 54 0.58 -10.03 6.46
N ALA A 55 0.42 -9.27 5.38
CA ALA A 55 1.45 -9.03 4.38
C ALA A 55 2.71 -8.41 5.00
N ILE A 56 2.57 -7.34 5.78
CA ILE A 56 3.69 -6.69 6.48
C ILE A 56 4.37 -7.68 7.43
N LYS A 57 3.60 -8.48 8.18
CA LYS A 57 4.17 -9.48 9.10
C LYS A 57 4.96 -10.56 8.37
N LEU A 58 4.46 -11.05 7.23
CA LEU A 58 5.14 -12.04 6.40
C LEU A 58 6.43 -11.47 5.79
N LEU A 59 6.37 -10.24 5.29
CA LEU A 59 7.53 -9.57 4.68
C LEU A 59 8.62 -9.22 5.69
N LYS A 60 8.24 -8.92 6.94
CA LYS A 60 9.20 -8.73 8.04
C LYS A 60 9.78 -10.04 8.58
N ALA A 61 9.12 -11.17 8.33
CA ALA A 61 9.54 -12.48 8.83
C ALA A 61 10.55 -13.18 7.91
N VAL A 62 10.74 -12.65 6.69
CA VAL A 62 11.73 -13.09 5.70
C VAL A 62 12.94 -12.16 5.74
#